data_AF-A0A7C5UM92-F1
#
_entry.id   AF-A0A7C5UM92-F1
#
_cell.length_a   1.000
_cell.length_b   1.000
_cell.length_c   1.000
_cell.angle_alpha   90.00
_cell.angle_beta   90.00
_cell.angle_gamma   90.00
#
_symmetry.space_group_name_H-M   'P 1'
#
loop_
_entity.id
_entity.type
_entity.pdbx_description
1 polymer ?
#
loop_
_entity_poly.entity_id
_entity_poly.type
_entity_poly.pdbx_seq_one_letter_code
_entity_poly.pdbx_strand_id
1 'polypeptide(L)'
;MWYTNVYYFILKVGGCAMQAKEPEFWIASERNGEYPFTREDSFERKLRRHRKLHKQLHELLDAQTQAIAYLERVEMECLLQRAALTPRQRYVCERYLNGLTLREIGKRLGISKQAVAKTLKFALVKLKRAWRNNPFHGLAEVYRLETTRYVGRR
;
A
#
# COMPACT_ATOMS: atom_id res chain seq x y z
N MET A 1 8.91 4.49 -11.07
CA MET A 1 7.92 4.16 -10.00
C MET A 1 7.58 5.42 -9.19
N TRP A 2 6.78 6.34 -9.74
CA TRP A 2 6.35 7.57 -9.05
C TRP A 2 4.89 7.49 -8.55
N TYR A 3 4.14 6.46 -9.01
CA TYR A 3 2.75 6.19 -8.68
C TYR A 3 2.53 5.87 -7.19
N THR A 4 3.42 5.08 -6.59
CA THR A 4 3.39 4.74 -5.16
C THR A 4 3.55 5.98 -4.28
N ASN A 5 4.47 6.89 -4.61
CA ASN A 5 4.65 8.13 -3.85
C ASN A 5 3.43 9.06 -3.93
N VAL A 6 2.67 9.07 -5.03
CA VAL A 6 1.41 9.85 -5.10
C VAL A 6 0.33 9.23 -4.21
N TYR A 7 0.19 7.90 -4.28
CA TYR A 7 -0.81 7.16 -3.50
C TYR A 7 -0.56 7.29 -1.99
N TYR A 8 0.68 7.08 -1.55
CA TYR A 8 1.09 7.30 -0.16
C TYR A 8 1.00 8.78 0.25
N PHE A 9 1.33 9.75 -0.62
CA PHE A 9 1.20 11.16 -0.28
C PHE A 9 -0.26 11.60 -0.12
N ILE A 10 -1.20 11.01 -0.87
CA ILE A 10 -2.63 11.26 -0.72
C ILE A 10 -3.20 10.57 0.54
N LEU A 11 -2.80 9.32 0.83
CA LEU A 11 -3.25 8.57 2.01
C LEU A 11 -2.64 9.06 3.33
N LYS A 12 -1.37 9.49 3.34
CA LYS A 12 -0.65 9.92 4.56
C LYS A 12 -1.11 11.27 5.10
N VAL A 13 -1.86 12.05 4.31
CA VAL A 13 -2.57 13.25 4.78
C VAL A 13 -3.88 12.87 5.51
N GLY A 14 -4.27 11.60 5.57
CA GLY A 14 -5.61 11.17 5.97
C GLY A 14 -5.78 10.06 7.02
N GLY A 15 -4.75 9.42 7.61
CA GLY A 15 -5.09 8.37 8.59
C GLY A 15 -3.97 7.62 9.32
N CYS A 16 -4.15 7.62 10.65
CA CYS A 16 -3.67 6.80 11.76
C CYS A 16 -2.98 5.45 11.44
N ALA A 17 -1.76 5.27 11.97
CA ALA A 17 -1.05 3.99 11.99
C ALA A 17 -1.47 3.17 13.22
N MET A 18 -2.13 2.02 13.01
CA MET A 18 -2.42 1.04 14.05
C MET A 18 -1.30 -0.01 14.06
N GLN A 19 -0.45 -0.01 15.09
CA GLN A 19 0.50 -1.08 15.36
C GLN A 19 -0.25 -2.26 16.00
N ALA A 20 -0.28 -3.40 15.31
CA ALA A 20 -0.72 -4.65 15.90
C ALA A 20 0.42 -5.26 16.71
N LYS A 21 0.19 -5.52 18.01
CA LYS A 21 1.07 -6.32 18.86
C LYS A 21 0.76 -7.80 18.65
N GLU A 22 1.79 -8.63 18.48
CA GLU A 22 1.62 -10.09 18.39
C GLU A 22 1.14 -10.66 19.74
N PRO A 23 0.17 -11.59 19.76
CA PRO A 23 -0.29 -12.22 20.99
C PRO A 23 0.68 -13.32 21.43
N GLU A 24 0.99 -13.32 22.72
CA GLU A 24 1.83 -14.29 23.41
C GLU A 24 1.11 -15.65 23.49
N PHE A 25 1.72 -16.70 22.95
CA PHE A 25 1.11 -18.02 22.82
C PHE A 25 1.48 -18.90 24.03
N TRP A 26 0.53 -19.14 24.94
CA TRP A 26 0.72 -20.01 26.10
C TRP A 26 0.34 -21.47 25.77
N ILE A 27 1.29 -22.39 25.81
CA ILE A 27 1.05 -23.83 25.57
C ILE A 27 0.68 -24.48 26.92
N ALA A 28 -0.60 -24.79 27.11
CA ALA A 28 -1.08 -25.49 28.29
C ALA A 28 -0.72 -26.99 28.23
N SER A 29 0.35 -27.42 28.90
CA SER A 29 0.60 -28.85 29.17
C SER A 29 1.63 -29.06 30.30
N GLU A 30 1.29 -28.68 31.53
CA GLU A 30 2.06 -29.07 32.72
C GLU A 30 1.16 -29.77 33.75
N ARG A 31 0.61 -30.94 33.41
CA ARG A 31 -0.03 -31.77 34.43
C ARG A 31 0.66 -33.09 34.74
N ASN A 32 1.38 -33.73 33.82
CA ASN A 32 1.94 -35.07 34.09
C ASN A 32 3.33 -35.37 33.46
N GLY A 33 4.11 -34.38 33.04
CA GLY A 33 5.52 -34.58 32.60
C GLY A 33 5.75 -35.41 31.33
N GLU A 34 4.78 -36.21 30.88
CA GLU A 34 4.83 -36.89 29.58
C GLU A 34 4.09 -36.07 28.54
N TYR A 35 4.88 -35.38 27.72
CA TYR A 35 4.46 -34.77 26.47
C TYR A 35 3.95 -35.93 25.56
N PRO A 36 2.67 -36.04 25.17
CA PRO A 36 2.09 -37.17 24.40
C PRO A 36 2.63 -37.34 22.96
N PHE A 37 3.78 -36.76 22.67
CA PHE A 37 4.44 -36.65 21.36
C PHE A 37 5.83 -37.31 21.38
N THR A 38 6.15 -38.12 22.40
CA THR A 38 7.40 -38.91 22.50
C THR A 38 7.61 -39.91 21.35
N ARG A 39 6.65 -40.04 20.42
CA ARG A 39 6.91 -40.55 19.07
C ARG A 39 7.25 -39.38 18.14
N GLU A 40 8.52 -39.29 17.75
CA GLU A 40 9.11 -38.32 16.80
C GLU A 40 8.22 -38.05 15.57
N ASP A 41 7.48 -39.08 15.12
CA ASP A 41 6.53 -39.02 14.00
C ASP A 41 5.38 -38.01 14.15
N SER A 42 4.95 -37.71 15.37
CA SER A 42 3.78 -36.84 15.60
C SER A 42 4.16 -35.35 15.59
N PHE A 43 5.31 -35.03 16.14
CA PHE A 43 5.88 -33.67 16.16
C PHE A 43 6.34 -33.26 14.77
N GLU A 44 7.11 -34.11 14.08
CA GLU A 44 7.56 -33.89 12.70
C GLU A 44 6.38 -33.71 11.74
N ARG A 45 5.31 -34.50 11.91
CA ARG A 45 4.09 -34.36 11.11
C ARG A 45 3.37 -33.03 11.36
N LYS A 46 3.33 -32.55 12.61
CA LYS A 46 2.78 -31.22 12.95
C LYS A 46 3.65 -30.10 12.36
N LEU A 47 4.97 -30.21 12.43
CA LEU A 47 5.92 -29.27 11.82
C LEU A 47 5.79 -29.21 10.30
N ARG A 48 5.67 -30.36 9.62
CA ARG A 48 5.42 -30.40 8.16
C ARG A 48 4.11 -29.75 7.79
N ARG A 49 3.03 -30.00 8.54
CA ARG A 49 1.73 -29.33 8.35
C ARG A 49 1.85 -27.83 8.56
N HIS A 50 2.51 -27.40 9.64
CA HIS A 50 2.72 -26.00 9.96
C HIS A 50 3.50 -25.28 8.85
N ARG A 51 4.62 -25.84 8.38
CA ARG A 51 5.42 -25.29 7.27
C ARG A 51 4.63 -25.20 5.96
N LYS A 52 3.86 -26.24 5.63
CA LYS A 52 3.00 -26.24 4.43
C LYS A 52 1.93 -25.16 4.51
N LEU A 53 1.28 -25.01 5.66
CA LEU A 53 0.29 -23.96 5.91
C LEU A 53 0.92 -22.56 5.85
N HIS A 54 2.08 -22.36 6.48
CA HIS A 54 2.81 -21.08 6.40
C HIS A 54 3.18 -20.71 4.96
N LYS A 55 3.65 -21.67 4.17
CA LYS A 55 3.97 -21.44 2.75
C LYS A 55 2.73 -21.04 1.95
N GLN A 56 1.63 -21.77 2.11
CA GLN A 56 0.35 -21.46 1.46
C GLN A 56 -0.18 -20.08 1.88
N LEU A 57 -0.06 -19.74 3.17
CA LEU A 57 -0.47 -18.44 3.69
C LEU A 57 0.38 -17.31 3.09
N HIS A 58 1.71 -17.49 3.02
CA HIS A 58 2.61 -16.53 2.39
C HIS A 58 2.31 -16.33 0.91
N GLU A 59 2.06 -17.40 0.15
CA GLU A 59 1.69 -17.33 -1.26
C GLU A 59 0.38 -16.53 -1.48
N LEU A 60 -0.62 -16.72 -0.61
CA LEU A 60 -1.87 -15.97 -0.65
C LEU A 60 -1.67 -14.48 -0.31
N LEU A 61 -0.86 -14.17 0.70
CA LEU A 61 -0.52 -12.80 1.07
C LEU A 61 0.23 -12.08 -0.05
N ASP A 62 1.13 -12.78 -0.75
CA ASP A 62 1.85 -12.23 -1.89
C ASP A 62 0.89 -11.95 -3.06
N ALA A 63 0.02 -12.91 -3.41
CA ALA A 63 -1.00 -12.71 -4.44
C ALA A 63 -1.96 -11.56 -4.12
N GLN A 64 -2.40 -11.43 -2.86
CA GLN A 64 -3.24 -10.31 -2.42
C GLN A 64 -2.50 -8.98 -2.54
N THR A 65 -1.24 -8.93 -2.11
CA THR A 65 -0.39 -7.74 -2.20
C THR A 65 -0.20 -7.30 -3.65
N GLN A 66 0.08 -8.26 -4.54
CA GLN A 66 0.22 -8.01 -5.98
C GLN A 66 -1.07 -7.49 -6.62
N ALA A 67 -2.22 -8.07 -6.25
CA ALA A 67 -3.52 -7.61 -6.72
C ALA A 67 -3.83 -6.17 -6.26
N ILE A 68 -3.57 -5.85 -4.99
CA ILE A 68 -3.72 -4.48 -4.46
C ILE A 68 -2.84 -3.50 -5.24
N ALA A 69 -1.56 -3.82 -5.42
CA ALA A 69 -0.62 -2.97 -6.14
C ALA A 69 -1.04 -2.75 -7.61
N TYR A 70 -1.63 -3.76 -8.24
CA TYR A 70 -2.20 -3.64 -9.59
C TYR A 70 -3.39 -2.66 -9.61
N LEU A 71 -4.36 -2.81 -8.70
CA LEU A 71 -5.53 -1.94 -8.64
C LEU A 71 -5.15 -0.49 -8.33
N GLU A 72 -4.21 -0.28 -7.41
CA GLU A 72 -3.66 1.06 -7.12
C GLU A 72 -3.03 1.69 -8.38
N ARG A 73 -2.33 0.89 -9.19
CA ARG A 73 -1.76 1.37 -10.46
C ARG A 73 -2.85 1.80 -11.44
N VAL A 74 -3.90 0.99 -11.61
CA VAL A 74 -5.03 1.30 -12.50
C VAL A 74 -5.73 2.60 -12.07
N GLU A 75 -6.00 2.77 -10.78
CA GLU A 75 -6.59 3.99 -10.23
C GLU A 75 -5.75 5.22 -10.56
N MET A 76 -4.44 5.10 -10.36
CA MET A 76 -3.48 6.17 -10.57
C MET A 76 -3.32 6.53 -12.05
N GLU A 77 -3.27 5.54 -12.94
CA GLU A 77 -3.21 5.77 -14.39
C GLU A 77 -4.45 6.50 -14.88
N CYS A 78 -5.64 6.08 -14.44
CA CYS A 78 -6.89 6.75 -14.79
C CYS A 78 -6.91 8.20 -14.27
N LEU A 79 -6.49 8.43 -13.03
CA LEU A 79 -6.38 9.78 -12.47
C LEU A 79 -5.45 10.67 -13.30
N LEU A 80 -4.27 10.17 -13.67
CA LEU A 80 -3.27 10.95 -14.40
C LEU A 80 -3.71 11.28 -15.83
N GLN A 81 -4.43 10.37 -16.49
CA GLN A 81 -5.05 10.62 -17.79
C GLN A 81 -6.14 11.69 -17.68
N ARG A 82 -7.00 11.62 -16.66
CA ARG A 82 -8.14 12.53 -16.48
C ARG A 82 -7.75 13.91 -15.96
N ALA A 83 -6.65 14.03 -15.20
CA ALA A 83 -6.25 15.29 -14.59
C ALA A 83 -5.84 16.38 -15.59
N ALA A 84 -5.58 16.02 -16.86
CA ALA A 84 -5.23 16.97 -17.93
C ALA A 84 -4.16 18.00 -17.47
N LEU A 85 -3.10 17.49 -16.85
CA LEU A 85 -1.97 18.32 -16.41
C LEU A 85 -1.21 18.82 -17.63
N THR A 86 -0.82 20.10 -17.61
CA THR A 86 0.10 20.61 -18.63
C THR A 86 1.47 19.94 -18.47
N PRO A 87 2.32 19.88 -19.52
CA PRO A 87 3.66 19.29 -19.42
C PRO A 87 4.48 19.88 -18.27
N ARG A 88 4.36 21.20 -18.06
CA ARG A 88 5.02 21.90 -16.96
C ARG A 88 4.49 21.51 -15.58
N GLN A 89 3.16 21.37 -15.44
CA GLN A 89 2.53 20.92 -14.20
C GLN A 89 2.95 19.49 -13.86
N ARG A 90 2.93 18.60 -14.86
CA ARG A 90 3.37 17.21 -14.73
C ARG A 90 4.83 17.15 -14.26
N TYR A 91 5.73 17.86 -14.92
CA TYR A 91 7.14 17.90 -14.54
C TYR A 91 7.35 18.38 -13.10
N VAL A 92 6.71 19.47 -12.69
CA VAL A 92 6.84 20.01 -11.32
C VAL A 92 6.33 18.99 -10.29
N CYS A 93 5.19 18.35 -10.54
CA CYS A 93 4.67 17.29 -9.67
C CYS A 93 5.63 16.10 -9.57
N GLU A 94 6.09 15.56 -10.70
CA GLU A 94 7.01 14.42 -10.73
C GLU A 94 8.29 14.71 -9.96
N ARG A 95 8.90 15.89 -10.15
CA ARG A 95 10.14 16.25 -9.44
C ARG A 95 9.91 16.42 -7.94
N TYR A 96 8.80 17.03 -7.54
CA TYR A 96 8.46 17.18 -6.13
C TYR A 96 8.24 15.82 -5.45
N LEU A 97 7.55 14.89 -6.11
CA LEU A 97 7.30 13.52 -5.61
C LEU A 97 8.56 12.65 -5.56
N ASN A 98 9.57 12.97 -6.37
CA ASN A 98 10.89 12.36 -6.30
C ASN A 98 11.78 13.01 -5.23
N GLY A 99 11.23 13.87 -4.37
CA GLY A 99 11.93 14.46 -3.22
C GLY A 99 12.69 15.76 -3.52
N LEU A 100 12.59 16.32 -4.73
CA LEU A 100 13.25 17.62 -4.99
C LEU A 100 12.49 18.76 -4.31
N THR A 101 13.25 19.69 -3.76
CA THR A 101 12.70 20.90 -3.17
C THR A 101 12.21 21.88 -4.24
N LEU A 102 11.24 22.74 -3.88
CA LEU A 102 10.71 23.77 -4.79
C LEU A 102 11.81 24.71 -5.32
N ARG A 103 12.87 24.94 -4.53
CA ARG A 103 14.02 25.77 -4.92
C ARG A 103 14.84 25.09 -6.01
N GLU A 104 15.14 23.80 -5.87
CA GLU A 104 15.89 23.03 -6.86
C GLU A 104 15.11 22.87 -8.17
N ILE A 105 13.80 22.64 -8.07
CA ILE A 105 12.92 22.59 -9.24
C ILE A 105 12.92 23.94 -9.95
N GLY A 106 12.85 25.05 -9.20
CA GLY A 106 12.92 26.41 -9.75
C GLY A 106 14.23 26.68 -10.48
N LYS A 107 15.37 26.30 -9.86
CA LYS A 107 16.70 26.39 -10.50
C LYS A 107 16.75 25.63 -11.82
N ARG A 108 16.25 24.39 -11.87
CA ARG A 108 16.24 23.57 -13.10
C ARG A 108 15.35 24.12 -14.21
N LEU A 109 14.29 24.84 -13.84
CA LEU A 109 13.33 25.42 -14.78
C LEU A 109 13.60 26.90 -15.11
N GLY A 110 14.62 27.52 -14.52
CA GLY A 110 14.89 28.95 -14.66
C GLY A 110 13.77 29.85 -14.13
N ILE A 111 13.02 29.42 -13.10
CA ILE A 111 11.91 30.20 -12.52
C ILE A 111 12.01 30.35 -11.01
N SER A 112 11.30 31.35 -10.47
CA SER A 112 11.25 31.61 -9.04
C SER A 112 10.60 30.47 -8.26
N LYS A 113 10.99 30.31 -6.99
CA LYS A 113 10.37 29.38 -6.04
C LYS A 113 8.85 29.61 -5.94
N GLN A 114 8.40 30.87 -5.95
CA GLN A 114 6.97 31.17 -5.88
C GLN A 114 6.21 30.67 -7.12
N ALA A 115 6.80 30.80 -8.32
CA ALA A 115 6.20 30.30 -9.55
C ALA A 115 6.08 28.77 -9.56
N VAL A 116 7.08 28.06 -9.05
CA VAL A 116 7.01 26.59 -8.86
C VAL A 116 5.91 26.23 -7.88
N ALA A 117 5.83 26.89 -6.73
CA ALA A 117 4.80 26.64 -5.72
C ALA A 117 3.38 26.86 -6.28
N LYS A 118 3.17 27.93 -7.05
CA LYS A 118 1.91 28.22 -7.74
C LYS A 118 1.56 27.14 -8.75
N THR A 119 2.55 26.69 -9.54
CA THR A 119 2.38 25.61 -10.52
C THR A 119 1.97 24.30 -9.85
N LEU A 120 2.65 23.93 -8.77
CA LEU A 120 2.35 22.73 -7.98
C LEU A 120 0.93 22.81 -7.39
N LYS A 121 0.55 23.95 -6.80
CA LYS A 121 -0.80 24.17 -6.25
C LYS A 121 -1.88 23.93 -7.29
N PHE A 122 -1.75 24.49 -8.50
CA PHE A 122 -2.75 24.28 -9.55
C PHE A 122 -2.80 22.84 -10.05
N ALA A 123 -1.64 22.18 -10.16
CA ALA A 123 -1.59 20.77 -10.51
C ALA A 123 -2.32 19.90 -9.46
N LEU A 124 -2.11 20.16 -8.17
CA LEU A 124 -2.81 19.46 -7.08
C LEU A 124 -4.33 19.67 -7.11
N VAL A 125 -4.80 20.88 -7.43
CA VAL A 125 -6.24 21.14 -7.58
C VAL A 125 -6.84 20.30 -8.70
N LYS A 126 -6.15 20.20 -9.85
CA LYS A 126 -6.58 19.35 -10.97
C LYS A 126 -6.59 17.86 -10.58
N LEU A 127 -5.54 17.39 -9.91
CA LEU A 127 -5.44 16.01 -9.43
C LEU A 127 -6.57 15.69 -8.45
N LYS A 128 -6.85 16.58 -7.49
CA LYS A 128 -7.96 16.42 -6.53
C LYS A 128 -9.33 16.36 -7.22
N ARG A 129 -9.55 17.21 -8.23
CA ARG A 129 -10.80 17.18 -9.02
C ARG A 129 -10.92 15.89 -9.82
N ALA A 130 -9.85 15.44 -10.46
CA ALA A 130 -9.82 14.21 -11.22
C ALA A 130 -10.04 12.98 -10.33
N TRP A 131 -9.45 12.97 -9.13
CA TRP A 131 -9.63 11.91 -8.13
C TRP A 131 -11.09 11.74 -7.73
N ARG A 132 -11.79 12.83 -7.41
CA ARG A 132 -13.22 12.80 -7.06
C ARG A 132 -14.11 12.28 -8.19
N ASN A 133 -13.70 12.50 -9.43
CA ASN A 133 -14.43 12.10 -10.64
C ASN A 133 -13.82 10.86 -11.29
N ASN A 134 -13.01 10.09 -10.56
CA ASN A 134 -12.37 8.87 -11.04
C ASN A 134 -13.32 7.68 -10.83
N PRO A 135 -13.75 6.97 -11.89
CA PRO A 135 -14.62 5.81 -11.76
C PRO A 135 -14.04 4.70 -10.88
N PHE A 136 -12.71 4.60 -10.82
CA PHE A 136 -12.01 3.57 -10.05
C PHE A 136 -11.63 4.02 -8.64
N HIS A 137 -12.07 5.20 -8.20
CA HIS A 137 -11.72 5.73 -6.89
C HIS A 137 -12.06 4.73 -5.76
N GLY A 138 -11.04 4.24 -5.05
CA GLY A 138 -11.21 3.34 -3.90
C GLY A 138 -11.39 1.87 -4.26
N LEU A 139 -11.15 1.48 -5.51
CA LEU A 139 -11.21 0.09 -5.98
C LEU A 139 -10.25 -0.84 -5.22
N ALA A 140 -9.00 -0.40 -5.00
CA ALA A 140 -8.01 -1.14 -4.22
C ALA A 140 -8.44 -1.31 -2.76
N GLU A 141 -9.12 -0.31 -2.20
CA GLU A 141 -9.64 -0.35 -0.84
C GLU A 141 -10.83 -1.30 -0.70
N VAL A 142 -11.76 -1.25 -1.65
CA VAL A 142 -12.87 -2.21 -1.72
C VAL A 142 -12.32 -3.63 -1.82
N TYR A 143 -11.32 -3.87 -2.66
CA TYR A 143 -10.66 -5.17 -2.75
C TYR A 143 -10.01 -5.59 -1.42
N ARG A 144 -9.30 -4.69 -0.73
CA ARG A 144 -8.74 -4.95 0.62
C ARG A 144 -9.83 -5.37 1.61
N LEU A 145 -10.95 -4.65 1.65
CA LEU A 145 -12.05 -4.93 2.56
C LEU A 145 -12.74 -6.26 2.25
N GLU A 146 -13.05 -6.53 0.97
CA GLU A 146 -13.73 -7.76 0.56
C GLU A 146 -12.85 -9.00 0.79
N THR A 147 -11.56 -8.91 0.46
CA THR A 147 -10.62 -10.02 0.72
C THR A 147 -10.46 -10.28 2.22
N THR A 148 -10.44 -9.24 3.06
CA THR A 148 -10.35 -9.40 4.52
C THR A 148 -11.62 -10.02 5.12
N ARG A 149 -12.81 -9.62 4.63
CA ARG A 149 -14.11 -10.14 5.10
C ARG A 149 -14.26 -11.64 4.87
N TYR A 150 -13.75 -12.16 3.75
CA TYR A 150 -13.84 -13.57 3.42
C TYR A 150 -12.87 -14.44 4.24
N VAL A 151 -11.71 -13.91 4.63
CA VAL A 151 -10.75 -14.65 5.47
C VAL A 151 -11.28 -14.85 6.90
N GLY A 152 -12.05 -13.91 7.44
CA GLY A 152 -12.63 -14.02 8.80
C GLY A 152 -13.87 -14.91 8.93
N ARG A 153 -14.45 -15.41 7.82
CA ARG A 153 -15.66 -16.27 7.82
C ARG A 153 -15.37 -17.75 7.55
N ARG A 154 -14.10 -18.15 7.47
CA ARG A 154 -13.67 -19.53 7.20
C ARG A 154 -13.03 -20.19 8.41
#